data_AF-A0A423UKP6-F1
#
_entry.id   AF-A0A423UKP6-F1
#
_cell.length_a   1.000
_cell.length_b   1.000
_cell.length_c   1.000
_cell.angle_alpha   90.00
_cell.angle_beta   90.00
_cell.angle_gamma   90.00
#
_symmetry.space_group_name_H-M   'P 1'
#
loop_
_entity.id
_entity.type
_entity.pdbx_description
1 polymer ?
#
loop_
_entity_poly.entity_id
_entity_poly.type
_entity_poly.pdbx_seq_one_letter_code
_entity_poly.pdbx_strand_id
1 'polypeptide(L)'
;MFGVTAEQLDEWEKEAAQGILPGEQVGEIIVGRPLKFGEPLQFVGFKDTPQKVAAMDERASKLGMSRSDYLRSLVRKDLASA
;
A
#
# COMPACT_ATOMS: atom_id res chain seq x y z
N MET A 1 7.21 6.63 -25.87
CA MET A 1 8.40 7.30 -25.30
C MET A 1 7.89 8.38 -24.36
N PHE A 2 8.41 8.49 -23.14
CA PHE A 2 7.80 9.29 -22.05
C PHE A 2 7.89 10.83 -22.21
N GLY A 3 8.21 11.35 -23.41
CA GLY A 3 8.31 12.79 -23.65
C GLY A 3 9.47 13.48 -22.95
N VAL A 4 10.47 12.73 -22.47
CA VAL A 4 11.66 13.23 -21.78
C VAL A 4 12.91 12.85 -22.58
N THR A 5 13.84 13.79 -22.72
CA THR A 5 15.14 13.61 -23.40
C THR A 5 16.19 13.06 -22.45
N ALA A 6 17.29 12.51 -22.98
CA ALA A 6 18.41 12.04 -22.17
C ALA A 6 19.07 13.18 -21.38
N GLU A 7 19.24 14.34 -22.02
CA GLU A 7 19.81 15.55 -21.39
C GLU A 7 18.97 16.01 -20.19
N GLN A 8 17.63 15.92 -20.28
CA GLN A 8 16.75 16.23 -19.16
C GLN A 8 16.88 15.24 -17.99
N LEU A 9 17.15 13.97 -18.27
CA LEU A 9 17.39 12.97 -17.22
C LEU A 9 18.71 13.25 -16.48
N ASP A 10 19.76 13.57 -17.23
CA ASP A 10 21.08 13.90 -16.66
C ASP A 10 21.02 15.17 -15.78
N GLU A 11 20.23 16.16 -16.19
CA GLU A 11 20.00 17.38 -15.42
C GLU A 11 19.25 17.09 -14.10
N TRP A 12 18.16 16.32 -14.17
CA TRP A 12 17.41 15.91 -12.97
C TRP A 12 18.24 15.02 -12.03
N GLU A 13 19.10 14.15 -12.57
CA GLU A 13 20.01 13.34 -11.76
C GLU A 13 20.98 14.24 -10.98
N LYS A 14 21.58 15.23 -11.67
CA LYS A 14 22.52 16.17 -11.06
C LYS A 14 21.85 17.01 -9.96
N GLU A 15 20.64 17.51 -10.20
CA GLU A 15 19.86 18.26 -9.22
C GLU A 15 19.52 17.39 -7.99
N ALA A 16 19.03 16.17 -8.22
CA ALA A 16 18.68 15.23 -7.15
C ALA A 16 19.91 14.83 -6.32
N ALA A 17 21.07 14.62 -6.96
CA ALA A 17 22.34 14.32 -6.27
C ALA A 17 22.81 15.46 -5.37
N GLN A 18 22.41 16.70 -5.68
CA GLN A 18 22.65 17.90 -4.87
C GLN A 18 21.53 18.16 -3.83
N GLY A 19 20.51 17.30 -3.78
CA GLY A 19 19.35 17.44 -2.90
C GLY A 19 18.31 18.45 -3.39
N ILE A 20 18.41 18.91 -4.64
CA ILE A 20 17.45 19.81 -5.26
C ILE A 20 16.37 18.94 -5.92
N LEU A 21 15.18 18.94 -5.33
CA LEU A 21 14.00 18.28 -5.89
C LEU A 21 13.04 19.37 -6.36
N PRO A 22 13.02 19.69 -7.67
CA PRO A 22 12.18 20.76 -8.20
C PRO A 22 10.70 20.39 -8.09
N GLY A 23 9.89 21.33 -7.61
CA GLY A 23 8.45 21.17 -7.42
C GLY A 23 7.95 21.90 -6.19
N GLU A 24 6.69 22.31 -6.20
CA GLU A 24 6.03 22.79 -4.99
C GLU A 24 5.54 21.58 -4.18
N GLN A 25 5.67 21.66 -2.86
CA GLN A 25 5.14 20.65 -1.97
C GLN A 25 3.61 20.57 -2.15
N VAL A 26 3.11 19.42 -2.61
CA VAL A 26 1.68 19.17 -2.74
C VAL A 26 1.21 18.36 -1.53
N GLY A 27 0.31 18.93 -0.73
CA GLY A 27 -0.30 18.28 0.42
C GLY A 27 0.49 18.44 1.73
N GLU A 28 -0.05 17.83 2.78
CA GLU A 28 0.53 17.88 4.12
C GLU A 28 1.74 16.93 4.23
N ILE A 29 2.84 17.41 4.84
CA ILE A 29 3.98 16.53 5.16
C ILE A 29 3.57 15.63 6.33
N ILE A 30 3.37 14.35 6.04
CA ILE A 30 3.13 13.32 7.06
C ILE A 30 4.47 12.67 7.40
N VAL A 31 4.95 12.90 8.61
CA VAL A 31 6.20 12.29 9.11
C VAL A 31 5.89 10.90 9.67
N GLY A 32 6.60 9.88 9.19
CA GLY A 32 6.50 8.51 9.68
C GLY A 32 6.24 7.49 8.58
N ARG A 33 5.81 6.28 8.97
CA ARG A 33 5.42 5.24 8.01
C ARG A 33 4.11 5.65 7.33
N PRO A 34 4.05 5.71 5.98
CA PRO A 34 2.80 5.97 5.27
C PRO A 34 1.68 5.02 5.69
N LEU A 35 0.47 5.56 5.82
CA LEU A 35 -0.72 4.80 6.16
C LEU A 35 -1.05 3.83 5.02
N LYS A 36 -1.42 2.59 5.36
CA LYS A 36 -1.71 1.54 4.37
C LYS A 36 -2.83 1.94 3.39
N PHE A 37 -3.75 2.79 3.81
CA PHE A 37 -4.89 3.25 3.01
C PHE A 37 -5.10 4.77 3.06
N GLY A 38 -4.07 5.54 3.40
CA GLY A 38 -4.18 7.01 3.52
C GLY A 38 -4.94 7.52 4.75
N GLU A 39 -5.59 6.62 5.51
CA GLU A 39 -6.37 6.97 6.70
C GLU A 39 -6.00 6.10 7.92
N PRO A 40 -6.17 6.61 9.15
CA PRO A 40 -5.97 5.83 10.37
C PRO A 40 -6.88 4.60 10.39
N LEU A 41 -6.31 3.42 10.68
CA LEU A 41 -7.09 2.19 10.73
C LEU A 41 -7.58 1.90 12.14
N GLN A 42 -8.85 1.53 12.24
CA GLN A 42 -9.41 0.95 13.46
C GLN A 42 -9.06 -0.54 13.54
N PHE A 43 -8.69 -1.00 14.73
CA PHE A 43 -8.42 -2.40 14.99
C PHE A 43 -9.73 -3.18 15.13
N VAL A 44 -9.93 -4.18 14.27
CA VAL A 44 -11.04 -5.13 14.36
C VAL A 44 -10.46 -6.50 14.72
N GLY A 45 -10.69 -6.93 15.96
CA GLY A 45 -10.21 -8.22 16.47
C GLY A 45 -11.23 -9.34 16.25
N PHE A 46 -10.78 -10.47 15.72
CA PHE A 46 -11.60 -11.66 15.51
C PHE A 46 -10.88 -12.90 16.05
N LYS A 47 -11.55 -13.63 16.95
CA LYS A 47 -11.05 -14.90 17.50
C LYS A 47 -11.76 -16.06 16.83
N ASP A 48 -11.00 -17.09 16.47
CA ASP A 48 -11.54 -18.33 15.90
C ASP A 48 -10.71 -19.54 16.34
N THR A 49 -11.13 -20.74 15.96
CA THR A 49 -10.41 -21.97 16.27
C THR A 49 -9.10 -22.06 15.50
N PRO A 50 -8.06 -22.71 16.07
CA PRO A 50 -6.78 -22.89 15.38
C PRO A 50 -6.91 -23.54 14.00
N GLN A 51 -7.83 -24.51 13.87
CA GLN A 51 -8.08 -25.21 12.61
C GLN A 51 -8.61 -24.27 11.53
N LYS A 52 -9.53 -23.36 11.89
CA LYS A 52 -10.05 -22.37 10.94
C LYS A 52 -9.01 -21.31 10.60
N VAL A 53 -8.23 -20.85 11.58
CA VAL A 53 -7.12 -19.92 11.32
C VAL A 53 -6.11 -20.52 10.36
N ALA A 54 -5.74 -21.79 10.54
CA ALA A 54 -4.84 -22.49 9.62
C ALA A 54 -5.44 -22.62 8.20
N ALA A 55 -6.73 -22.93 8.08
CA ALA A 55 -7.41 -22.97 6.79
C ALA A 55 -7.45 -21.59 6.11
N MET A 56 -7.61 -20.51 6.87
CA MET A 56 -7.51 -19.13 6.35
C MET A 56 -6.11 -18.83 5.84
N ASP A 57 -5.06 -19.22 6.58
CA ASP A 57 -3.67 -19.03 6.17
C ASP A 57 -3.33 -19.78 4.89
N GLU A 58 -3.74 -21.04 4.79
CA GLU A 58 -3.52 -21.85 3.59
C GLU A 58 -4.23 -21.23 2.39
N ARG A 59 -5.48 -20.79 2.56
CA ARG A 59 -6.24 -20.12 1.50
C ARG A 59 -5.60 -18.80 1.09
N ALA A 60 -5.17 -17.98 2.05
CA ALA A 60 -4.51 -16.71 1.78
C ALA A 60 -3.19 -16.92 1.02
N SER A 61 -2.38 -17.91 1.44
CA SER A 61 -1.13 -18.29 0.78
C SER A 61 -1.36 -18.73 -0.67
N LYS A 62 -2.37 -19.57 -0.93
CA LYS A 62 -2.76 -19.97 -2.31
C LYS A 62 -3.17 -18.80 -3.20
N LEU A 63 -3.61 -17.68 -2.61
CA LEU A 63 -3.98 -16.45 -3.32
C LEU A 63 -2.83 -15.43 -3.39
N GLY A 64 -1.65 -15.73 -2.85
CA GLY A 64 -0.54 -14.78 -2.75
C GLY A 64 -0.84 -13.60 -1.81
N MET A 65 -1.72 -13.79 -0.83
CA MET A 65 -2.19 -12.76 0.10
C MET A 65 -1.77 -13.04 1.54
N SER A 66 -1.67 -12.00 2.36
CA SER A 66 -1.63 -12.15 3.81
C SER A 66 -3.01 -12.55 4.35
N ARG A 67 -3.09 -13.20 5.53
CA ARG A 67 -4.38 -13.49 6.20
C ARG A 67 -5.24 -12.23 6.35
N SER A 68 -4.61 -11.13 6.75
CA SER A 68 -5.30 -9.86 6.96
C SER A 68 -5.83 -9.26 5.66
N ASP A 69 -5.18 -9.49 4.52
CA ASP A 69 -5.67 -9.01 3.22
C ASP A 69 -6.74 -9.93 2.64
N TYR A 70 -6.61 -11.24 2.86
CA TYR A 70 -7.67 -12.21 2.58
C TYR A 70 -8.97 -11.83 3.29
N LEU A 71 -8.92 -11.61 4.61
CA LEU A 71 -10.10 -11.20 5.39
C LEU A 71 -10.70 -9.87 4.92
N ARG A 72 -9.86 -8.85 4.65
CA ARG A 72 -10.32 -7.58 4.08
C ARG A 72 -11.02 -7.78 2.74
N SER A 73 -10.51 -8.67 1.88
CA SER A 73 -11.09 -8.93 0.57
C SER A 73 -12.48 -9.55 0.67
N LEU A 74 -12.71 -10.43 1.65
CA LEU A 74 -14.01 -11.05 1.88
C LEU A 74 -15.03 -10.02 2.31
N VAL A 75 -14.70 -9.20 3.32
CA VAL A 75 -15.59 -8.12 3.81
C VAL A 75 -15.89 -7.13 2.69
N ARG A 76 -14.90 -6.72 1.89
CA ARG A 76 -15.12 -5.79 0.77
C ARG A 76 -16.06 -6.38 -0.28
N LYS A 77 -15.92 -7.66 -0.61
CA LYS A 77 -16.79 -8.34 -1.59
C LYS A 77 -18.23 -8.43 -1.08
N ASP A 78 -18.39 -8.75 0.21
CA ASP A 78 -19.69 -8.80 0.87
C ASP A 78 -20.38 -7.43 0.85
N LEU A 79 -19.69 -6.38 1.31
CA LEU A 79 -20.21 -5.01 1.32
C LEU A 79 -20.51 -4.45 -0.08
N ALA A 80 -19.80 -4.89 -1.12
CA ALA A 80 -20.07 -4.47 -2.50
C ALA A 80 -21.29 -5.17 -3.11
N SER A 81 -21.77 -6.26 -2.48
CA SER A 81 -22.92 -7.04 -2.94
C SER A 81 -24.20 -6.76 -2.14
N ALA A 82 -24.12 -5.88 -1.13
CA ALA A 82 -25.24 -5.41 -0.31
C ALA A 82 -25.90 -4.18 -0.92
#